data_AF-A0A3C0TSN7-F1
#
_entry.id   AF-A0A3C0TSN7-F1
#
_cell.length_a   1.000
_cell.length_b   1.000
_cell.length_c   1.000
_cell.angle_alpha   90.00
_cell.angle_beta   90.00
_cell.angle_gamma   90.00
#
_symmetry.space_group_name_H-M   'P 1'
#
loop_
_entity.id
_entity.type
_entity.pdbx_description
1 polymer ?
#
loop_
_entity_poly.entity_id
_entity_poly.type
_entity_poly.pdbx_seq_one_letter_code
_entity_poly.pdbx_strand_id
1 'polypeptide(L)' 'MSETKPKNKPARPVPHPIEPVNAQFWEQCQGGVLHFQKCDGCNKFRHLPRNMCAFCGSP' A
#
# COMPACT_ATOMS: atom_id res chain seq x y z
N MET A 1 -6.09 -46.15 18.12
CA MET A 1 -5.30 -45.30 17.21
C MET A 1 -6.30 -44.39 16.52
N SER A 2 -6.38 -43.13 16.93
CA SER A 2 -7.38 -42.19 16.38
C SER A 2 -6.64 -41.06 15.71
N GLU A 3 -6.50 -41.14 14.39
CA GLU A 3 -5.89 -40.12 13.54
C GLU A 3 -6.72 -38.84 13.53
N THR A 4 -6.12 -37.74 13.97
CA THR A 4 -6.68 -36.39 13.87
C THR A 4 -6.42 -35.82 12.49
N LYS A 5 -7.47 -35.75 11.67
CA LYS A 5 -7.48 -35.10 10.34
C LYS A 5 -7.10 -33.61 10.45
N PRO A 6 -6.10 -33.10 9.69
CA PRO A 6 -5.73 -31.70 9.76
C PRO A 6 -6.83 -30.81 9.16
N LYS A 7 -7.31 -29.84 9.95
CA LYS A 7 -8.29 -28.84 9.50
C LYS A 7 -7.58 -27.82 8.60
N ASN A 8 -7.89 -27.84 7.31
CA ASN A 8 -7.40 -26.86 6.34
C ASN A 8 -7.92 -25.46 6.73
N LYS A 9 -7.03 -24.57 7.19
CA LYS A 9 -7.41 -23.18 7.51
C LYS A 9 -7.52 -22.42 6.19
N PRO A 10 -8.61 -21.67 5.94
CA PRO A 10 -8.69 -20.82 4.76
C PRO A 10 -7.52 -19.83 4.78
N ALA A 11 -6.87 -19.65 3.63
CA ALA A 11 -5.81 -18.67 3.47
C ALA A 11 -6.38 -17.28 3.80
N ARG A 12 -5.60 -16.46 4.52
CA ARG A 12 -5.99 -15.08 4.80
C ARG A 12 -6.14 -14.33 3.47
N PRO A 13 -7.17 -13.50 3.28
CA PRO A 13 -7.31 -12.72 2.06
C PRO A 13 -6.08 -11.86 1.88
N VAL A 14 -5.46 -11.95 0.71
CA VAL A 14 -4.37 -11.07 0.32
C VAL A 14 -5.01 -9.73 -0.04
N PRO A 15 -4.59 -8.60 0.55
CA PRO A 15 -5.08 -7.30 0.12
C PRO A 15 -4.71 -7.09 -1.34
N HIS A 16 -5.72 -6.94 -2.20
CA HIS A 16 -5.54 -6.49 -3.57
C HIS A 16 -5.67 -4.97 -3.57
N PRO A 17 -4.56 -4.19 -3.57
CA PRO A 17 -4.66 -2.75 -3.72
C PRO A 17 -5.29 -2.44 -5.08
N ILE A 18 -6.55 -2.00 -5.06
CA ILE A 18 -7.32 -1.64 -6.25
C ILE A 18 -6.80 -0.32 -6.86
N GLU A 19 -6.03 0.45 -6.08
CA GLU A 19 -5.53 1.76 -6.48
C GLU A 19 -4.06 1.69 -6.92
N PRO A 20 -3.74 2.06 -8.18
CA PRO A 20 -2.36 2.06 -8.71
C PRO A 20 -1.36 2.85 -7.85
N VAL A 21 -1.82 3.93 -7.20
CA VAL A 21 -0.99 4.77 -6.32
C VAL A 21 -0.45 4.01 -5.11
N ASN A 22 -1.21 3.03 -4.61
CA ASN A 22 -0.77 2.18 -3.52
C ASN A 22 0.22 1.12 -4.02
N ALA A 23 0.04 0.60 -5.23
CA ALA A 23 0.95 -0.40 -5.81
C ALA A 23 2.38 0.15 -5.96
N GLN A 24 2.53 1.36 -6.53
CA GLN A 24 3.83 2.02 -6.66
C GLN A 24 4.52 2.23 -5.30
N PHE A 25 3.76 2.65 -4.29
CA PHE A 25 4.28 2.83 -2.93
C PHE A 25 4.85 1.52 -2.37
N TRP A 26 4.10 0.43 -2.47
CA TRP A 26 4.54 -0.88 -1.96
C TRP A 26 5.72 -1.48 -2.73
N GLU A 27 5.79 -1.25 -4.04
CA GLU A 27 6.92 -1.65 -4.89
C GLU A 27 8.20 -0.94 -4.44
N GLN A 28 8.15 0.37 -4.21
CA GLN A 28 9.31 1.14 -3.74
C GLN A 28 9.74 0.72 -2.32
N CYS A 29 8.80 0.34 -1.46
CA CYS A 29 9.10 -0.12 -0.11
C CYS A 29 9.77 -1.51 -0.04
N GLN A 30 9.83 -2.28 -1.14
CA GLN A 30 10.52 -3.59 -1.15
C GLN A 30 12.01 -3.48 -0.80
N GLY A 31 12.63 -2.31 -1.02
CA GLY A 31 14.02 -2.04 -0.67
C GLY A 31 14.27 -1.72 0.80
N GLY A 32 13.26 -1.77 1.67
CA GLY A 32 13.39 -1.39 3.09
C GLY A 32 13.51 0.12 3.32
N VAL A 33 13.20 0.93 2.31
CA VAL A 33 13.17 2.39 2.38
C VAL A 33 11.73 2.86 2.31
N LEU A 34 11.38 3.84 3.15
CA LEU A 34 10.05 4.46 3.11
C LEU A 34 10.07 5.65 2.14
N HIS A 35 9.19 5.61 1.14
CA HIS A 35 9.07 6.65 0.13
C HIS A 35 7.83 7.53 0.37
N PHE A 36 8.01 8.84 0.34
CA PHE A 36 6.92 9.81 0.43
C PHE A 36 6.77 10.57 -0.90
N GLN A 37 5.52 10.73 -1.34
CA GLN A 37 5.23 11.51 -2.53
C GLN A 37 5.36 13.00 -2.19
N LYS A 38 6.10 13.76 -3.01
CA LYS A 38 6.20 15.22 -2.91
C LYS A 38 5.29 15.86 -3.96
N CYS A 39 4.51 16.86 -3.57
CA CYS A 39 3.65 17.58 -4.50
C CYS A 39 4.44 18.64 -5.28
N ASP A 40 4.32 18.68 -6.61
CA ASP A 40 5.01 19.68 -7.43
C ASP A 40 4.38 21.08 -7.33
N GLY A 41 3.07 21.17 -7.05
CA GLY A 41 2.36 22.45 -6.92
C GLY A 41 2.73 23.22 -5.64
N CYS A 42 2.74 22.54 -4.48
CA CYS A 42 2.98 23.21 -3.19
C CYS A 42 4.23 22.72 -2.44
N ASN A 43 5.01 21.82 -3.03
CA ASN A 43 6.23 21.24 -2.47
C ASN A 43 6.07 20.48 -1.14
N LYS A 44 4.85 20.25 -0.66
CA LYS A 44 4.58 19.49 0.56
C LYS A 44 4.65 17.99 0.33
N PHE A 45 5.10 17.26 1.34
CA PHE A 45 5.09 15.80 1.37
C PHE A 45 3.69 15.26 1.69
N ARG A 46 3.32 14.17 1.02
CA ARG A 46 2.08 13.42 1.22
C ARG A 46 2.43 12.15 2.00
N HIS A 47 1.89 12.05 3.21
CA HIS A 47 2.17 10.91 4.10
C HIS A 47 1.44 9.64 3.67
N LEU A 48 0.24 9.80 3.10
CA LEU A 48 -0.51 8.73 2.46
C LEU A 48 -0.34 8.86 0.94
N PRO A 49 -0.15 7.77 0.19
CA PRO A 49 -0.20 7.79 -1.27
C PRO A 49 -1.55 8.31 -1.73
N ARG A 50 -1.57 9.37 -2.55
CA ARG A 50 -2.81 9.94 -3.09
C ARG A 50 -2.59 10.45 -4.51
N ASN A 51 -3.63 10.40 -5.32
CA ASN A 51 -3.62 11.01 -6.66
C ASN A 51 -3.72 12.54 -6.62
N MET A 52 -4.16 13.14 -5.52
CA MET A 52 -4.37 14.58 -5.38
C MET A 52 -3.79 15.09 -4.07
N CYS A 53 -3.19 16.29 -4.09
CA CYS A 53 -2.63 16.93 -2.92
C CYS A 53 -3.72 17.35 -1.92
N ALA A 54 -3.58 16.95 -0.66
CA ALA A 54 -4.49 17.37 0.41
C ALA A 54 -4.38 18.87 0.77
N PHE A 55 -3.31 19.55 0.35
CA PHE A 55 -3.07 20.97 0.68
C PHE A 55 -3.50 21.92 -0.43
N CYS A 56 -3.14 21.64 -1.68
CA CYS A 56 -3.40 22.55 -2.81
C CYS A 56 -4.31 21.95 -3.89
N GLY A 57 -4.69 20.68 -3.79
CA GLY A 57 -5.52 20.01 -4.80
C GLY A 57 -4.83 19.74 -6.14
N SER A 58 -3.53 20.04 -6.30
CA SER A 58 -2.79 19.66 -7.50
C SER A 58 -2.68 18.14 -7.61
N PRO A 59 -2.65 17.56 -8.83
CA PRO A 59 -2.26 16.18 -9.05
C PRO A 59 -0.95 15.82 -8.32
#